data_AF-A0A7V0Z411-F1
#
_entry.id   AF-A0A7V0Z411-F1
#
_cell.length_a   1.000
_cell.length_b   1.000
_cell.length_c   1.000
_cell.angle_alpha   90.00
_cell.angle_beta   90.00
_cell.angle_gamma   90.00
#
_symmetry.space_group_name_H-M   'P 1'
#
loop_
_entity.id
_entity.type
_entity.pdbx_description
1 polymer ?
#
loop_
_entity_poly.entity_id
_entity_poly.type
_entity_poly.pdbx_seq_one_letter_code
_entity_poly.pdbx_strand_id
1 'polypeptide(L)'
;MKFWEALLKIDRRVVFLVVGLSVLIPLIFPFYIKTNVMQTTQKLFDTIEEIDPEAQGILIAADYDPQTMPELQPMFISLLRHAFARRIPVLVMSSYIQGPGLAKQGLDQVTQEFNIRAETNEDSISYGRDYVFLGFPPLWLAAVLRMGSDISQAFPADYFKNRTASLEMMKRIKNYNDIGLIVSIAGSAIPQSWVTYANTRFGVKVGAGATAVTAPDFYPFLQTGQMSGMIAGLKGASEYEYLVNTKYNLTGPTPATRGMSSQSIAHITILLLVVIGNIGYFATRRKK
;
A
#
# COMPACT_ATOMS: atom_id res chain seq x y z
N MET A 1 27.99 -19.72 -36.05
CA MET A 1 26.77 -20.24 -36.73
C MET A 1 26.17 -21.45 -36.01
N LYS A 2 26.93 -22.53 -35.75
CA LYS A 2 26.47 -23.66 -34.91
C LYS A 2 25.97 -23.23 -33.51
N PHE A 3 26.59 -22.19 -32.95
CA PHE A 3 26.17 -21.58 -31.68
C PHE A 3 24.71 -21.11 -31.71
N TRP A 4 24.28 -20.37 -32.74
CA TRP A 4 22.90 -19.85 -32.83
C TRP A 4 21.86 -20.94 -33.05
N GLU A 5 22.18 -21.96 -33.85
CA GLU A 5 21.31 -23.14 -34.02
C GLU A 5 21.21 -23.98 -32.74
N ALA A 6 22.29 -24.10 -31.97
CA ALA A 6 22.28 -24.76 -30.66
C ALA A 6 21.47 -23.96 -29.63
N LEU A 7 21.61 -22.62 -29.66
CA LEU A 7 20.89 -21.70 -28.77
C LEU A 7 19.37 -21.72 -29.00
N LEU A 8 18.93 -21.77 -30.26
CA LEU A 8 17.51 -21.91 -30.61
C LEU A 8 16.91 -23.29 -30.31
N LYS A 9 17.77 -24.30 -30.07
CA LYS A 9 17.36 -25.66 -29.67
C LYS A 9 17.39 -25.87 -28.15
N ILE A 10 17.69 -24.82 -27.36
CA ILE A 10 17.66 -24.91 -25.90
C ILE A 10 16.27 -25.35 -25.45
N ASP A 11 16.22 -26.38 -24.60
CA ASP A 11 14.98 -26.87 -24.01
C ASP A 11 14.33 -25.79 -23.13
N ARG A 12 13.02 -25.61 -23.26
CA ARG A 12 12.21 -24.71 -22.43
C ARG A 12 12.45 -24.90 -20.91
N ARG A 13 12.82 -26.10 -20.47
CA ARG A 13 13.15 -26.40 -19.06
C ARG A 13 14.36 -25.59 -18.58
N VAL A 14 15.38 -25.40 -19.42
CA VAL A 14 16.54 -24.57 -19.08
C VAL A 14 16.14 -23.11 -19.00
N VAL A 15 15.27 -22.66 -19.91
CA VAL A 15 14.70 -21.30 -19.86
C VAL A 15 13.93 -21.07 -18.56
N PHE A 16 13.06 -22.02 -18.18
CA PHE A 16 12.33 -21.94 -16.91
C PHE A 16 13.25 -21.98 -15.70
N LEU A 17 14.34 -22.77 -15.74
CA LEU A 17 15.34 -22.78 -14.67
C LEU A 17 16.03 -21.42 -14.55
N VAL A 18 16.45 -20.82 -15.66
CA VAL A 18 17.09 -19.48 -15.66
C VAL A 18 16.14 -18.41 -15.14
N VAL A 19 14.89 -18.41 -15.58
CA VAL A 19 13.87 -17.47 -15.07
C VAL A 19 13.59 -17.73 -13.58
N GLY A 20 13.48 -18.98 -13.15
CA GLY A 20 13.31 -19.35 -11.75
C GLY A 20 14.47 -18.87 -10.88
N LEU A 21 15.71 -19.09 -11.30
CA LEU A 21 16.90 -18.58 -10.62
C LEU A 21 16.95 -17.04 -10.59
N SER A 22 16.49 -16.40 -11.67
CA SER A 22 16.40 -14.93 -11.77
C SER A 22 15.43 -14.33 -10.76
N VAL A 23 14.38 -15.05 -10.35
CA VAL A 23 13.45 -14.64 -9.29
C VAL A 23 13.98 -15.02 -7.90
N LEU A 24 14.55 -16.22 -7.78
CA LEU A 24 15.00 -16.79 -6.51
C LEU A 24 16.23 -16.09 -5.92
N ILE A 25 17.26 -15.81 -6.76
CA ILE A 25 18.51 -15.20 -6.29
C ILE A 25 18.26 -13.83 -5.65
N PRO A 26 17.50 -12.90 -6.25
CA PRO A 26 17.24 -11.59 -5.64
C PRO A 26 16.34 -11.65 -4.41
N LEU A 27 15.53 -12.70 -4.30
CA LEU A 27 14.69 -12.93 -3.14
C LEU A 27 15.53 -13.33 -1.91
N ILE A 28 16.60 -14.10 -2.13
CA ILE A 28 17.56 -14.49 -1.07
C ILE A 28 18.58 -13.37 -0.81
N PHE A 29 19.07 -12.72 -1.88
CA PHE A 29 20.06 -11.65 -1.83
C PHE A 29 19.47 -10.35 -2.38
N PRO A 30 18.60 -9.67 -1.60
CA PRO A 30 17.99 -8.43 -2.05
C PRO A 30 19.05 -7.33 -2.15
N PHE A 31 19.07 -6.65 -3.28
CA PHE A 31 19.86 -5.43 -3.49
C PHE A 31 18.90 -4.26 -3.68
N TYR A 32 19.42 -3.07 -3.40
CA TYR A 32 18.67 -1.84 -3.50
C TYR A 32 18.82 -1.24 -4.90
N ILE A 33 17.70 -0.99 -5.58
CA ILE A 33 17.66 -0.25 -6.83
C ILE A 33 17.24 1.18 -6.49
N LYS A 34 18.03 2.18 -6.94
CA LYS A 34 17.68 3.59 -6.76
C LYS A 34 16.27 3.82 -7.32
N THR A 35 15.35 4.16 -6.43
CA THR A 35 13.94 4.27 -6.78
C THR A 35 13.63 5.71 -7.13
N ASN A 36 13.22 5.97 -8.37
CA ASN A 36 12.69 7.28 -8.76
C ASN A 36 11.21 7.32 -8.39
N VAL A 37 10.87 8.21 -7.47
CA VAL A 37 9.51 8.34 -6.93
C VAL A 37 8.60 9.01 -7.96
N MET A 38 7.44 8.40 -8.23
CA MET A 38 6.43 8.99 -9.09
C MET A 38 5.71 10.15 -8.40
N GLN A 39 5.29 11.16 -9.17
CA GLN A 39 4.60 12.32 -8.64
C GLN A 39 3.32 11.95 -7.87
N THR A 40 2.61 10.90 -8.27
CA THR A 40 1.39 10.43 -7.58
C THR A 40 1.70 9.90 -6.17
N THR A 41 2.81 9.17 -6.03
CA THR A 41 3.30 8.64 -4.75
C THR A 41 3.79 9.77 -3.85
N GLN A 42 4.59 10.70 -4.42
CA GLN A 42 5.10 11.87 -3.70
C GLN A 42 3.97 12.75 -3.18
N LYS A 43 2.95 13.05 -4.01
CA LYS A 43 1.79 13.84 -3.59
C LYS A 43 1.06 13.22 -2.41
N LEU A 44 0.89 11.88 -2.39
CA LEU A 44 0.25 11.23 -1.25
C LEU A 44 1.10 11.37 0.02
N PHE A 45 2.41 11.18 -0.12
CA PHE A 45 3.36 11.34 0.98
C PHE A 45 3.28 12.76 1.53
N ASP A 46 3.39 13.78 0.68
CA ASP A 46 3.32 15.19 1.06
C ASP A 46 1.96 15.54 1.70
N THR A 47 0.86 14.97 1.19
CA THR A 47 -0.47 15.17 1.80
C THR A 47 -0.52 14.63 3.22
N ILE A 48 0.13 13.50 3.51
CA ILE A 48 0.22 12.96 4.87
C ILE A 48 1.10 13.83 5.76
N GLU A 49 2.13 14.46 5.20
CA GLU A 49 2.99 15.42 5.92
C GLU A 49 2.28 16.71 6.31
N GLU A 50 1.27 17.12 5.54
CA GLU A 50 0.45 18.31 5.83
C GLU A 50 -0.54 18.08 6.99
N ILE A 51 -0.80 16.83 7.40
CA ILE A 51 -1.75 16.54 8.48
C ILE A 51 -1.18 17.04 9.81
N ASP A 52 -1.95 17.84 10.53
CA ASP A 52 -1.66 18.23 11.91
C ASP A 52 -2.07 17.08 12.87
N PRO A 53 -1.11 16.38 13.53
CA PRO A 53 -1.42 15.24 14.40
C PRO A 53 -2.29 15.60 15.62
N GLU A 54 -2.21 16.85 16.09
CA GLU A 54 -2.95 17.33 17.26
C GLU A 54 -4.41 17.63 16.92
N ALA A 55 -4.68 18.09 15.69
CA ALA A 55 -6.02 18.42 15.24
C ALA A 55 -6.70 17.25 14.53
N GLN A 56 -5.96 16.49 13.72
CA GLN A 56 -6.53 15.56 12.75
C GLN A 56 -5.95 14.15 12.87
N GLY A 57 -6.73 13.15 12.46
CA GLY A 57 -6.27 11.79 12.25
C GLY A 57 -6.20 11.40 10.77
N ILE A 58 -5.76 10.18 10.52
CA ILE A 58 -5.81 9.53 9.20
C ILE A 58 -6.72 8.31 9.27
N LEU A 59 -7.56 8.10 8.25
CA LEU A 59 -8.34 6.88 8.10
C LEU A 59 -7.76 6.03 6.99
N ILE A 60 -7.41 4.78 7.28
CA ILE A 60 -6.88 3.84 6.30
C ILE A 60 -7.91 2.71 6.13
N ALA A 61 -8.46 2.59 4.92
CA ALA A 61 -9.35 1.50 4.57
C ALA A 61 -8.56 0.38 3.88
N ALA A 62 -8.45 -0.76 4.57
CA ALA A 62 -7.73 -1.95 4.12
C ALA A 62 -8.67 -2.87 3.32
N ASP A 63 -9.06 -2.42 2.13
CA ASP A 63 -10.07 -3.03 1.27
C ASP A 63 -9.46 -4.07 0.31
N TYR A 64 -8.76 -5.07 0.86
CA TYR A 64 -8.10 -6.11 0.07
C TYR A 64 -8.18 -7.50 0.69
N ASP A 65 -7.79 -8.50 -0.11
CA ASP A 65 -7.88 -9.93 0.20
C ASP A 65 -6.52 -10.62 -0.01
N PRO A 66 -6.37 -11.91 0.33
CA PRO A 66 -5.11 -12.63 0.15
C PRO A 66 -4.59 -12.67 -1.28
N GLN A 67 -5.44 -12.51 -2.31
CA GLN A 67 -5.02 -12.54 -3.71
C GLN A 67 -4.27 -11.27 -4.10
N THR A 68 -4.71 -10.12 -3.58
CA THR A 68 -4.14 -8.80 -3.86
C THR A 68 -3.17 -8.32 -2.77
N MET A 69 -3.14 -9.01 -1.62
CA MET A 69 -2.25 -8.76 -0.48
C MET A 69 -0.76 -8.55 -0.85
N PRO A 70 -0.13 -9.33 -1.77
CA PRO A 70 1.29 -9.15 -2.08
C PRO A 70 1.65 -7.74 -2.57
N GLU A 71 0.73 -7.04 -3.24
CA GLU A 71 0.92 -5.64 -3.65
C GLU A 71 0.46 -4.65 -2.60
N LEU A 72 -0.66 -4.94 -1.92
CA LEU A 72 -1.40 -3.97 -1.10
C LEU A 72 -0.98 -3.94 0.38
N GLN A 73 -0.61 -5.08 0.96
CA GLN A 73 -0.15 -5.14 2.35
C GLN A 73 1.10 -4.28 2.62
N PRO A 74 2.13 -4.26 1.73
CA PRO A 74 3.25 -3.34 1.90
C PRO A 74 2.85 -1.86 1.90
N MET A 75 1.82 -1.48 1.14
CA MET A 75 1.27 -0.11 1.15
C MET A 75 0.66 0.20 2.51
N PHE A 76 -0.17 -0.70 3.03
CA PHE A 76 -0.80 -0.55 4.35
C PHE A 76 0.24 -0.39 5.46
N ILE A 77 1.25 -1.27 5.49
CA ILE A 77 2.34 -1.24 6.46
C ILE A 77 3.13 0.08 6.37
N SER A 78 3.47 0.53 5.16
CA SER A 78 4.25 1.76 4.98
C SER A 78 3.45 3.03 5.33
N LEU A 79 2.13 3.05 5.09
CA LEU A 79 1.23 4.10 5.55
C LEU A 79 1.13 4.14 7.08
N LEU A 80 0.99 2.99 7.74
CA LEU A 80 1.00 2.90 9.21
C LEU A 80 2.32 3.42 9.80
N ARG A 81 3.46 3.00 9.23
CA ARG A 81 4.78 3.49 9.65
C ARG A 81 4.90 5.00 9.51
N HIS A 82 4.42 5.55 8.41
CA HIS A 82 4.43 7.00 8.19
C HIS A 82 3.57 7.72 9.26
N ALA A 83 2.33 7.26 9.47
CA ALA A 83 1.44 7.86 10.44
C ALA A 83 2.00 7.80 11.87
N PHE A 84 2.52 6.64 12.31
CA PHE A 84 3.07 6.49 13.65
C PHE A 84 4.40 7.22 13.85
N ALA A 85 5.26 7.31 12.83
CA ALA A 85 6.46 8.14 12.89
C ALA A 85 6.14 9.63 13.11
N ARG A 86 4.98 10.09 12.61
CA ARG A 86 4.45 11.44 12.82
C ARG A 86 3.50 11.56 14.01
N ARG A 87 3.26 10.49 14.78
CA ARG A 87 2.24 10.44 15.85
C ARG A 87 0.83 10.83 15.41
N ILE A 88 0.50 10.65 14.13
CA ILE A 88 -0.86 10.89 13.63
C ILE A 88 -1.76 9.78 14.17
N PRO A 89 -2.90 10.11 14.81
CA PRO A 89 -3.87 9.10 15.22
C PRO A 89 -4.45 8.37 14.01
N VAL A 90 -4.51 7.04 14.07
CA VAL A 90 -4.92 6.19 12.94
C VAL A 90 -6.25 5.49 13.19
N LEU A 91 -7.22 5.70 12.29
CA LEU A 91 -8.40 4.84 12.19
C LEU A 91 -8.20 3.82 11.09
N VAL A 92 -8.50 2.56 11.38
CA VAL A 92 -8.46 1.48 10.38
C VAL A 92 -9.84 0.86 10.25
N MET A 93 -10.27 0.65 9.02
CA MET A 93 -11.48 -0.14 8.71
C MET A 93 -11.27 -0.99 7.46
N SER A 94 -12.25 -1.83 7.13
CA SER A 94 -12.32 -2.51 5.86
C SER A 94 -13.76 -2.52 5.37
N SER A 95 -13.94 -2.32 4.07
CA SER A 95 -15.20 -2.45 3.33
C SER A 95 -15.39 -3.88 2.80
N TYR A 96 -14.38 -4.75 2.94
CA TYR A 96 -14.44 -6.18 2.69
C TYR A 96 -14.39 -6.99 3.97
N ILE A 97 -15.06 -8.15 3.97
CA ILE A 97 -15.05 -9.06 5.11
C ILE A 97 -13.67 -9.72 5.35
N GLN A 98 -12.84 -9.82 4.30
CA GLN A 98 -11.50 -10.45 4.39
C GLN A 98 -10.40 -9.49 4.84
N GLY A 99 -10.59 -8.18 4.64
CA GLY A 99 -9.61 -7.15 5.00
C GLY A 99 -9.25 -7.09 6.49
N PRO A 100 -10.19 -7.26 7.46
CA PRO A 100 -9.88 -7.07 8.87
C PRO A 100 -8.76 -7.96 9.40
N GLY A 101 -8.67 -9.22 8.97
CA GLY A 101 -7.60 -10.12 9.39
C GLY A 101 -6.22 -9.63 8.95
N LEU A 102 -6.12 -9.18 7.69
CA LEU A 102 -4.88 -8.66 7.08
C LEU A 102 -4.48 -7.30 7.67
N ALA A 103 -5.47 -6.44 7.91
CA ALA A 103 -5.29 -5.14 8.56
C ALA A 103 -4.79 -5.32 10.00
N LYS A 104 -5.37 -6.26 10.76
CA LYS A 104 -4.91 -6.58 12.12
C LYS A 104 -3.47 -7.06 12.11
N GLN A 105 -3.10 -7.96 11.19
CA GLN A 105 -1.73 -8.42 11.05
C GLN A 105 -0.76 -7.26 10.79
N GLY A 106 -1.12 -6.32 9.91
CA GLY A 106 -0.31 -5.12 9.65
C GLY A 106 -0.20 -4.19 10.87
N LEU A 107 -1.31 -3.95 11.57
CA LEU A 107 -1.32 -3.17 12.81
C LEU A 107 -0.45 -3.80 13.90
N ASP A 108 -0.63 -5.09 14.18
CA ASP A 108 0.15 -5.82 15.17
C ASP A 108 1.66 -5.74 14.84
N GLN A 109 2.03 -5.95 13.57
CA GLN A 109 3.41 -5.86 13.12
C GLN A 109 4.02 -4.48 13.37
N VAL A 110 3.35 -3.41 12.91
CA VAL A 110 3.94 -2.06 12.99
C VAL A 110 3.92 -1.53 14.42
N THR A 111 2.86 -1.79 15.19
CA THR A 111 2.80 -1.41 16.60
C THR A 111 3.89 -2.09 17.41
N GLN A 112 4.15 -3.39 17.20
CA GLN A 112 5.29 -4.09 17.81
C GLN A 112 6.63 -3.48 17.40
N GLU A 113 6.81 -3.15 16.11
CA GLU A 113 8.04 -2.52 15.60
C GLU A 113 8.36 -1.21 16.34
N PHE A 114 7.35 -0.37 16.57
CA PHE A 114 7.52 0.89 17.31
C PHE A 114 7.68 0.66 18.82
N ASN A 115 6.89 -0.24 19.41
CA ASN A 115 6.90 -0.48 20.87
C ASN A 115 8.17 -1.15 21.37
N ILE A 116 8.87 -1.92 20.54
CA ILE A 116 10.19 -2.48 20.89
C ILE A 116 11.24 -1.38 21.10
N ARG A 117 11.07 -0.23 20.44
CA ARG A 117 11.98 0.92 20.51
C ARG A 117 11.53 1.99 21.50
N ALA A 118 10.33 1.86 22.05
CA ALA A 118 9.78 2.85 22.97
C ALA A 118 10.44 2.71 24.35
N GLU A 119 10.94 3.81 24.89
CA GLU A 119 11.53 3.86 26.23
C GLU A 119 10.47 4.20 27.29
N THR A 120 9.42 4.94 26.89
CA THR A 120 8.35 5.43 27.76
C THR A 120 6.97 5.01 27.27
N ASN A 121 5.97 5.13 28.14
CA ASN A 121 4.57 4.89 27.77
C ASN A 121 4.02 5.96 26.82
N GLU A 122 4.51 7.21 26.90
CA GLU A 122 4.19 8.24 25.91
C GLU A 122 4.78 7.90 24.53
N ASP A 123 5.97 7.29 24.51
CA ASP A 123 6.63 6.91 23.26
C ASP A 123 6.05 5.65 22.62
N SER A 124 5.35 4.81 23.38
CA SER A 124 4.67 3.65 22.83
C SER A 124 3.47 4.02 21.94
N ILE A 125 3.15 3.16 20.98
CA ILE A 125 1.90 3.18 20.23
C ILE A 125 0.91 2.25 20.93
N SER A 126 -0.19 2.83 21.40
CA SER A 126 -1.20 2.15 22.21
C SER A 126 -2.59 2.20 21.56
N TYR A 127 -3.32 1.10 21.73
CA TYR A 127 -4.67 0.98 21.22
C TYR A 127 -5.63 1.90 21.97
N GLY A 128 -6.55 2.55 21.25
CA GLY A 128 -7.55 3.45 21.83
C GLY A 128 -7.06 4.89 22.02
N ARG A 129 -5.74 5.12 22.08
CA ARG A 129 -5.10 6.45 22.11
C ARG A 129 -4.51 6.83 20.76
N ASP A 130 -3.62 5.99 20.22
CA ASP A 130 -2.86 6.28 19.01
C ASP A 130 -3.50 5.66 17.75
N TYR A 131 -4.24 4.56 17.92
CA TYR A 131 -5.01 3.96 16.82
C TYR A 131 -6.29 3.28 17.30
N VAL A 132 -7.28 3.24 16.42
CA VAL A 132 -8.54 2.50 16.61
C VAL A 132 -8.83 1.67 15.38
N PHE A 133 -9.16 0.40 15.63
CA PHE A 133 -9.52 -0.54 14.58
C PHE A 133 -11.03 -0.79 14.58
N LEU A 134 -11.73 -0.17 13.63
CA LEU A 134 -13.19 -0.21 13.50
C LEU A 134 -13.69 -1.55 12.93
N GLY A 135 -12.86 -2.26 12.17
CA GLY A 135 -13.22 -3.54 11.56
C GLY A 135 -14.05 -3.38 10.28
N PHE A 136 -15.00 -4.30 10.07
CA PHE A 136 -15.85 -4.36 8.88
C PHE A 136 -17.32 -4.05 9.22
N PRO A 137 -17.92 -2.99 8.65
CA PRO A 137 -19.34 -2.72 8.78
C PRO A 137 -20.15 -3.54 7.75
N PRO A 138 -21.27 -4.19 8.14
CA PRO A 138 -22.13 -4.94 7.21
C PRO A 138 -22.64 -4.13 6.01
N LEU A 139 -22.91 -2.83 6.21
CA LEU A 139 -23.34 -1.88 5.16
C LEU A 139 -22.32 -0.75 5.02
N TRP A 140 -21.19 -1.05 4.40
CA TRP A 140 -20.05 -0.13 4.36
C TRP A 140 -20.34 1.22 3.72
N LEU A 141 -21.12 1.29 2.63
CA LEU A 141 -21.50 2.58 2.02
C LEU A 141 -22.33 3.46 2.98
N ALA A 142 -23.25 2.85 3.73
CA ALA A 142 -24.01 3.56 4.75
C ALA A 142 -23.11 4.04 5.89
N ALA A 143 -22.09 3.23 6.25
CA ALA A 143 -21.08 3.62 7.23
C ALA A 143 -20.26 4.82 6.74
N VAL A 144 -19.81 4.83 5.47
CA VAL A 144 -19.12 5.99 4.85
C VAL A 144 -19.95 7.26 4.96
N LEU A 145 -21.23 7.21 4.59
CA LEU A 145 -22.09 8.39 4.70
C LEU A 145 -22.32 8.83 6.16
N ARG A 146 -22.45 7.88 7.10
CA ARG A 146 -22.71 8.18 8.52
C ARG A 146 -21.47 8.71 9.25
N MET A 147 -20.27 8.27 8.86
CA MET A 147 -19.00 8.78 9.36
C MET A 147 -18.81 10.28 9.10
N GLY A 148 -19.45 10.81 8.05
CA GLY A 148 -19.44 12.25 7.79
C GLY A 148 -20.12 13.09 8.88
N SER A 149 -21.04 12.49 9.65
CA SER A 149 -21.63 13.14 10.84
C SER A 149 -21.01 12.69 12.16
N ASP A 150 -20.84 11.37 12.35
CA ASP A 150 -20.31 10.76 13.56
C ASP A 150 -19.81 9.34 13.28
N ILE A 151 -18.50 9.13 13.44
CA ILE A 151 -17.83 7.84 13.22
C ILE A 151 -18.26 6.80 14.25
N SER A 152 -18.47 7.19 15.51
CA SER A 152 -18.92 6.27 16.56
C SER A 152 -20.38 5.83 16.38
N GLN A 153 -21.14 6.54 15.54
CA GLN A 153 -22.49 6.14 15.16
C GLN A 153 -22.50 5.21 13.94
N ALA A 154 -21.54 5.39 13.03
CA ALA A 154 -21.29 4.45 11.94
C ALA A 154 -20.74 3.10 12.46
N PHE A 155 -19.91 3.18 13.51
CA PHE A 155 -19.33 2.05 14.22
C PHE A 155 -19.61 2.19 15.72
N PRO A 156 -20.77 1.71 16.21
CA PRO A 156 -21.09 1.75 17.64
C PRO A 156 -20.14 0.93 18.51
N ALA A 157 -19.68 -0.20 17.95
CA ALA A 157 -18.65 -1.04 18.51
C ALA A 157 -17.53 -1.21 17.50
N ASP A 158 -16.29 -1.21 18.00
CA ASP A 158 -15.11 -1.47 17.20
C ASP A 158 -14.90 -2.98 16.95
N TYR A 159 -13.80 -3.33 16.28
CA TYR A 159 -13.45 -4.71 16.00
C TYR A 159 -13.32 -5.59 17.25
N PHE A 160 -12.86 -5.03 18.36
CA PHE A 160 -12.67 -5.72 19.65
C PHE A 160 -13.92 -5.67 20.53
N LYS A 161 -15.04 -5.15 20.01
CA LYS A 161 -16.32 -4.98 20.70
C LYS A 161 -16.31 -3.93 21.82
N ASN A 162 -15.31 -3.04 21.87
CA ASN A 162 -15.42 -1.89 22.76
C ASN A 162 -16.38 -0.87 22.17
N ARG A 163 -16.99 -0.06 23.03
CA ARG A 163 -17.80 1.07 22.60
C ARG A 163 -16.87 2.11 21.97
N THR A 164 -17.01 2.35 20.67
CA THR A 164 -16.09 3.23 19.94
C THR A 164 -16.03 4.63 20.55
N ALA A 165 -17.18 5.17 20.95
CA ALA A 165 -17.27 6.48 21.59
C ALA A 165 -16.54 6.61 22.95
N SER A 166 -16.22 5.51 23.64
CA SER A 166 -15.49 5.57 24.92
C SER A 166 -13.98 5.59 24.78
N LEU A 167 -13.44 5.27 23.60
CA LEU A 167 -12.00 5.27 23.33
C LEU A 167 -11.46 6.71 23.36
N GLU A 168 -10.25 6.90 23.87
CA GLU A 168 -9.64 8.22 24.09
C GLU A 168 -9.52 9.02 22.79
N MET A 169 -8.97 8.39 21.74
CA MET A 169 -8.83 8.99 20.41
C MET A 169 -10.17 9.46 19.82
N MET A 170 -11.24 8.70 20.07
CA MET A 170 -12.59 8.99 19.57
C MET A 170 -13.30 10.10 20.35
N LYS A 171 -12.72 10.58 21.48
CA LYS A 171 -13.19 11.79 22.15
C LYS A 171 -12.88 13.03 21.33
N ARG A 172 -11.77 13.03 20.58
CA ARG A 172 -11.36 14.11 19.68
C ARG A 172 -11.86 13.87 18.26
N ILE A 173 -11.61 12.69 17.69
CA ILE A 173 -11.98 12.40 16.30
C ILE A 173 -13.45 11.96 16.23
N LYS A 174 -14.32 12.86 15.75
CA LYS A 174 -15.76 12.64 15.68
C LYS A 174 -16.25 12.32 14.28
N ASN A 175 -15.78 13.06 13.28
CA ASN A 175 -16.23 12.90 11.90
C ASN A 175 -15.15 13.30 10.90
N TYR A 176 -15.50 13.44 9.64
CA TYR A 176 -14.55 13.77 8.57
C TYR A 176 -13.86 15.13 8.69
N ASN A 177 -14.38 16.08 9.47
CA ASN A 177 -13.68 17.33 9.74
C ASN A 177 -12.39 17.09 10.55
N ASP A 178 -12.36 16.04 11.36
CA ASP A 178 -11.23 15.65 12.21
C ASP A 178 -10.31 14.64 11.49
N ILE A 179 -10.55 14.37 10.20
CA ILE A 179 -9.74 13.46 9.38
C ILE A 179 -9.04 14.27 8.30
N GLY A 180 -7.70 14.30 8.36
CA GLY A 180 -6.89 15.03 7.38
C GLY A 180 -6.83 14.33 6.02
N LEU A 181 -6.93 12.99 6.01
CA LEU A 181 -6.88 12.18 4.80
C LEU A 181 -7.53 10.81 5.04
N ILE A 182 -8.26 10.33 4.03
CA ILE A 182 -8.69 8.94 3.91
C ILE A 182 -7.81 8.26 2.85
N VAL A 183 -7.18 7.14 3.17
CA VAL A 183 -6.44 6.33 2.19
C VAL A 183 -7.15 4.99 2.01
N SER A 184 -7.76 4.78 0.84
CA SER A 184 -8.40 3.51 0.50
C SER A 184 -7.44 2.64 -0.29
N ILE A 185 -7.12 1.47 0.25
CA ILE A 185 -6.19 0.51 -0.33
C ILE A 185 -7.03 -0.65 -0.89
N ALA A 186 -7.11 -0.78 -2.21
CA ALA A 186 -7.96 -1.78 -2.85
C ALA A 186 -7.45 -2.27 -4.20
N GLY A 187 -7.77 -3.52 -4.52
CA GLY A 187 -7.64 -4.09 -5.87
C GLY A 187 -8.93 -3.95 -6.69
N SER A 188 -9.78 -2.98 -6.37
CA SER A 188 -11.13 -2.79 -6.96
C SER A 188 -11.51 -1.30 -7.01
N ALA A 189 -12.72 -0.98 -7.47
CA ALA A 189 -13.22 0.40 -7.57
C ALA A 189 -13.63 1.07 -6.23
N ILE A 190 -13.34 0.46 -5.08
CA ILE A 190 -13.70 1.06 -3.77
C ILE A 190 -13.10 2.46 -3.55
N PRO A 191 -11.84 2.77 -3.93
CA PRO A 191 -11.29 4.14 -3.80
C PRO A 191 -12.13 5.19 -4.54
N GLN A 192 -12.74 4.85 -5.68
CA GLN A 192 -13.67 5.74 -6.38
C GLN A 192 -14.93 6.05 -5.54
N SER A 193 -15.40 5.09 -4.75
CA SER A 193 -16.55 5.30 -3.88
C SER A 193 -16.23 6.28 -2.74
N TRP A 194 -15.00 6.25 -2.21
CA TRP A 194 -14.55 7.25 -1.24
C TRP A 194 -14.51 8.66 -1.84
N VAL A 195 -14.05 8.80 -3.09
CA VAL A 195 -14.15 10.09 -3.80
C VAL A 195 -15.61 10.51 -3.98
N THR A 196 -16.47 9.59 -4.39
CA THR A 196 -17.88 9.87 -4.72
C THR A 196 -18.70 10.25 -3.49
N TYR A 197 -18.51 9.55 -2.36
CA TYR A 197 -19.39 9.68 -1.19
C TYR A 197 -18.76 10.43 -0.01
N ALA A 198 -17.44 10.37 0.16
CA ALA A 198 -16.75 11.08 1.23
C ALA A 198 -16.22 12.44 0.74
N ASN A 199 -15.37 12.45 -0.30
CA ASN A 199 -14.79 13.69 -0.80
C ASN A 199 -15.84 14.64 -1.39
N THR A 200 -16.68 14.17 -2.31
CA THR A 200 -17.65 15.04 -3.01
C THR A 200 -18.69 15.64 -2.05
N ARG A 201 -19.08 14.91 -1.01
CA ARG A 201 -20.13 15.34 -0.07
C ARG A 201 -19.60 16.13 1.13
N PHE A 202 -18.45 15.73 1.67
CA PHE A 202 -17.92 16.26 2.93
C PHE A 202 -16.58 16.99 2.77
N GLY A 203 -15.96 16.97 1.59
CA GLY A 203 -14.72 17.68 1.30
C GLY A 203 -13.45 17.03 1.85
N VAL A 204 -13.56 15.89 2.55
CA VAL A 204 -12.38 15.18 3.09
C VAL A 204 -11.44 14.73 1.97
N LYS A 205 -10.14 14.93 2.16
CA LYS A 205 -9.12 14.50 1.20
C LYS A 205 -9.13 12.97 1.09
N VAL A 206 -8.96 12.46 -0.13
CA VAL A 206 -8.93 11.01 -0.41
C VAL A 206 -7.66 10.66 -1.19
N GLY A 207 -6.91 9.67 -0.73
CA GLY A 207 -5.82 9.03 -1.45
C GLY A 207 -6.14 7.56 -1.72
N ALA A 208 -5.35 6.95 -2.60
CA ALA A 208 -5.54 5.55 -2.98
C ALA A 208 -4.27 4.71 -2.86
N GLY A 209 -4.41 3.46 -2.43
CA GLY A 209 -3.46 2.38 -2.72
C GLY A 209 -4.11 1.42 -3.69
N ALA A 210 -3.50 1.17 -4.84
CA ALA A 210 -4.10 0.38 -5.91
C ALA A 210 -3.16 -0.71 -6.38
N THR A 211 -3.67 -1.84 -6.86
CA THR A 211 -2.83 -2.80 -7.58
C THR A 211 -2.38 -2.19 -8.91
N ALA A 212 -1.32 -2.74 -9.51
CA ALA A 212 -0.86 -2.25 -10.81
C ALA A 212 -1.95 -2.29 -11.90
N VAL A 213 -2.90 -3.23 -11.79
CA VAL A 213 -3.99 -3.40 -12.75
C VAL A 213 -5.16 -2.43 -12.56
N THR A 214 -5.44 -1.97 -11.33
CA THR A 214 -6.53 -1.01 -11.07
C THR A 214 -6.08 0.44 -10.97
N ALA A 215 -4.78 0.68 -10.76
CA ALA A 215 -4.21 2.03 -10.72
C ALA A 215 -4.59 2.92 -11.93
N PRO A 216 -4.68 2.41 -13.18
CA PRO A 216 -5.09 3.23 -14.33
C PRO A 216 -6.45 3.91 -14.16
N ASP A 217 -7.39 3.26 -13.48
CA ASP A 217 -8.76 3.76 -13.28
C ASP A 217 -8.80 5.03 -12.41
N PHE A 218 -7.72 5.29 -11.65
CA PHE A 218 -7.67 6.39 -10.69
C PHE A 218 -6.95 7.65 -11.20
N TYR A 219 -6.25 7.58 -12.34
CA TYR A 219 -5.60 8.76 -12.93
C TYR A 219 -6.55 9.93 -13.23
N PRO A 220 -7.79 9.74 -13.72
CA PRO A 220 -8.72 10.85 -13.91
C PRO A 220 -9.01 11.63 -12.61
N PHE A 221 -9.12 10.94 -11.47
CA PHE A 221 -9.35 11.59 -10.18
C PHE A 221 -8.11 12.32 -9.65
N LEU A 222 -6.91 11.82 -9.97
CA LEU A 222 -5.64 12.49 -9.65
C LEU A 222 -5.43 13.75 -10.49
N GLN A 223 -5.82 13.71 -11.76
CA GLN A 223 -5.69 14.86 -12.69
C GLN A 223 -6.65 15.99 -12.33
N THR A 224 -7.86 15.66 -11.88
CA THR A 224 -8.87 16.62 -11.44
C THR A 224 -8.66 17.12 -10.01
N GLY A 225 -7.70 16.53 -9.27
CA GLY A 225 -7.43 16.88 -7.87
C GLY A 225 -8.43 16.29 -6.86
N GLN A 226 -9.36 15.44 -7.32
CA GLN A 226 -10.30 14.73 -6.45
C GLN A 226 -9.62 13.64 -5.60
N MET A 227 -8.44 13.17 -6.03
CA MET A 227 -7.54 12.36 -5.22
C MET A 227 -6.24 13.12 -4.90
N SER A 228 -5.82 13.09 -3.64
CA SER A 228 -4.62 13.78 -3.13
C SER A 228 -3.32 13.01 -3.37
N GLY A 229 -3.38 11.84 -4.00
CA GLY A 229 -2.23 11.03 -4.35
C GLY A 229 -2.57 9.55 -4.43
N MET A 230 -1.63 8.76 -4.95
CA MET A 230 -1.83 7.32 -5.12
C MET A 230 -0.52 6.53 -5.05
N ILE A 231 -0.57 5.39 -4.37
CA ILE A 231 0.44 4.33 -4.42
C ILE A 231 -0.01 3.27 -5.43
N ALA A 232 0.71 3.15 -6.56
CA ALA A 232 0.33 2.27 -7.67
C ALA A 232 1.19 1.00 -7.74
N GLY A 233 0.58 -0.14 -7.40
CA GLY A 233 1.18 -1.47 -7.39
C GLY A 233 2.41 -1.59 -6.50
N LEU A 234 3.12 -2.70 -6.64
CA LEU A 234 4.33 -2.97 -5.85
C LEU A 234 5.43 -1.90 -6.04
N LYS A 235 5.52 -1.32 -7.24
CA LYS A 235 6.46 -0.24 -7.55
C LYS A 235 6.17 1.00 -6.70
N GLY A 236 4.93 1.49 -6.68
CA GLY A 236 4.53 2.61 -5.83
C GLY A 236 4.76 2.30 -4.36
N ALA A 237 4.46 1.07 -3.93
CA ALA A 237 4.71 0.65 -2.54
C ALA A 237 6.20 0.74 -2.18
N SER A 238 7.10 0.35 -3.07
CA SER A 238 8.55 0.47 -2.85
C SER A 238 9.03 1.91 -2.81
N GLU A 239 8.47 2.78 -3.65
CA GLU A 239 8.75 4.22 -3.64
C GLU A 239 8.32 4.84 -2.31
N TYR A 240 7.14 4.45 -1.82
CA TYR A 240 6.61 4.95 -0.57
C TYR A 240 7.40 4.44 0.65
N GLU A 241 7.77 3.15 0.66
CA GLU A 241 8.71 2.59 1.65
C GLU A 241 10.03 3.38 1.69
N TYR A 242 10.60 3.69 0.52
CA TYR A 242 11.83 4.45 0.42
C TYR A 242 11.69 5.86 1.02
N LEU A 243 10.61 6.58 0.69
CA LEU A 243 10.36 7.92 1.24
C LEU A 243 10.25 7.90 2.76
N VAL A 244 9.41 7.01 3.29
CA VAL A 244 9.17 6.91 4.74
C VAL A 244 10.44 6.51 5.48
N ASN A 245 11.16 5.50 5.00
CA ASN A 245 12.37 5.03 5.67
C ASN A 245 13.51 6.04 5.61
N THR A 246 13.66 6.75 4.47
CA THR A 246 14.71 7.76 4.31
C THR A 246 14.43 8.98 5.19
N LYS A 247 13.18 9.43 5.26
CA LYS A 247 12.82 10.63 6.04
C LYS A 247 12.87 10.37 7.55
N TYR A 248 12.39 9.21 7.99
CA TYR A 248 12.24 8.89 9.42
C TYR A 248 13.32 7.92 9.95
N ASN A 249 14.33 7.60 9.14
CA ASN A 249 15.41 6.67 9.47
C ASN A 249 14.90 5.32 10.03
N LEU A 250 13.80 4.81 9.50
CA LEU A 250 13.20 3.56 9.95
C LEU A 250 13.97 2.36 9.40
N THR A 251 14.42 1.50 10.30
CA THR A 251 15.10 0.24 9.99
C THR A 251 14.12 -0.93 10.14
N GLY A 252 13.15 -1.02 9.22
CA GLY A 252 12.13 -2.06 9.21
C GLY A 252 12.20 -2.97 7.97
N PRO A 253 11.49 -4.11 7.95
CA PRO A 253 11.33 -4.90 6.73
C PRO A 253 10.75 -4.06 5.59
N THR A 254 11.37 -4.13 4.40
CA THR A 254 10.94 -3.44 3.17
C THR A 254 10.44 -4.44 2.12
N PRO A 255 9.29 -5.12 2.37
CA PRO A 255 8.81 -6.17 1.48
C PRO A 255 8.55 -5.69 0.06
N ALA A 256 8.08 -4.46 -0.15
CA ALA A 256 7.88 -3.96 -1.51
C ALA A 256 9.21 -3.72 -2.23
N THR A 257 10.17 -3.10 -1.56
CA THR A 257 11.52 -2.88 -2.09
C THR A 257 12.21 -4.20 -2.46
N ARG A 258 12.08 -5.23 -1.62
CA ARG A 258 12.62 -6.58 -1.90
C ARG A 258 11.88 -7.27 -3.04
N GLY A 259 10.56 -7.13 -3.12
CA GLY A 259 9.78 -7.69 -4.23
C GLY A 259 10.13 -7.03 -5.57
N MET A 260 10.42 -5.73 -5.58
CA MET A 260 10.81 -4.99 -6.78
C MET A 260 12.16 -5.40 -7.36
N SER A 261 13.14 -5.76 -6.52
CA SER A 261 14.44 -6.24 -7.02
C SER A 261 14.29 -7.59 -7.76
N SER A 262 13.47 -8.49 -7.22
CA SER A 262 13.12 -9.78 -7.85
C SER A 262 12.36 -9.59 -9.18
N GLN A 263 11.33 -8.74 -9.21
CA GLN A 263 10.59 -8.45 -10.43
C GLN A 263 11.48 -7.79 -11.50
N SER A 264 12.36 -6.87 -11.11
CA SER A 264 13.25 -6.17 -12.04
C SER A 264 14.21 -7.13 -12.75
N ILE A 265 14.84 -8.05 -12.02
CA ILE A 265 15.75 -9.04 -12.62
C ILE A 265 14.96 -10.02 -13.49
N ALA A 266 13.78 -10.46 -13.06
CA ALA A 266 12.94 -11.34 -13.88
C ALA A 266 12.61 -10.68 -15.23
N HIS A 267 12.23 -9.40 -15.23
CA HIS A 267 11.97 -8.66 -16.47
C HIS A 267 13.22 -8.48 -17.33
N ILE A 268 14.38 -8.15 -16.75
CA ILE A 268 15.64 -8.04 -17.48
C ILE A 268 16.01 -9.38 -18.13
N THR A 269 15.90 -10.49 -17.38
CA THR A 269 16.17 -11.83 -17.90
C THR A 269 15.25 -12.17 -19.07
N ILE A 270 13.95 -11.93 -18.94
CA ILE A 270 12.99 -12.18 -20.03
C ILE A 270 13.33 -11.32 -21.25
N LEU A 271 13.63 -10.03 -21.06
CA LEU A 271 14.01 -9.13 -22.14
C LEU A 271 15.27 -9.64 -22.87
N LEU A 272 16.30 -10.05 -22.13
CA LEU A 272 17.53 -10.61 -22.70
C LEU A 272 17.25 -11.88 -23.49
N LEU A 273 16.43 -12.79 -22.98
CA LEU A 273 16.02 -14.01 -23.68
C LEU A 273 15.29 -13.70 -24.99
N VAL A 274 14.39 -12.72 -24.99
CA VAL A 274 13.67 -12.27 -26.19
C VAL A 274 14.64 -11.68 -27.21
N VAL A 275 15.56 -10.80 -26.78
CA VAL A 275 16.58 -10.20 -27.66
C VAL A 275 17.47 -11.28 -28.26
N ILE A 276 17.98 -12.20 -27.44
CA ILE A 276 18.82 -13.32 -27.87
C ILE A 276 18.07 -14.22 -28.87
N GLY A 277 16.81 -14.53 -28.59
CA GLY A 277 15.95 -15.31 -29.47
C GLY A 277 15.75 -14.63 -30.83
N ASN A 278 15.49 -13.33 -30.83
CA ASN A 278 15.34 -12.54 -32.06
C ASN A 278 16.65 -12.48 -32.86
N ILE A 279 17.79 -12.22 -32.22
CA ILE A 279 19.11 -12.24 -32.87
C ILE A 279 19.37 -13.62 -33.49
N GLY A 280 19.13 -14.70 -32.74
CA GLY A 280 19.28 -16.07 -33.23
C GLY A 280 18.40 -16.36 -34.44
N TYR A 281 17.14 -15.92 -34.42
CA TYR A 281 16.20 -16.07 -35.53
C TYR A 281 16.68 -15.34 -36.79
N PHE A 282 17.08 -14.07 -36.70
CA PHE A 282 17.54 -13.31 -37.87
C PHE A 282 18.89 -13.81 -38.40
N ALA A 283 19.80 -14.24 -37.52
CA ALA A 283 21.10 -14.80 -37.90
C ALA A 283 20.98 -16.14 -38.63
N THR A 284 19.95 -16.94 -38.32
CA THR A 284 19.69 -18.23 -39.00
C THR A 284 18.81 -18.06 -40.25
N ARG A 285 17.95 -17.03 -40.31
CA ARG A 285 17.10 -16.74 -41.48
C ARG A 285 17.85 -16.23 -42.71
N ARG A 286 18.98 -15.52 -42.56
CA ARG A 286 19.86 -15.08 -43.69
C ARG A 286 20.44 -16.23 -44.53
N LYS A 287 20.14 -17.48 -44.19
CA LYS A 287 20.65 -18.71 -44.83
C LYS A 287 19.60 -19.45 -45.68
N LYS A 288 18.33 -19.06 -45.60
CA LYS A 288 17.26 -19.48 -46.53
C LYS A 288 17.06 -18.39 -47.57
#